data_AF-A0A967I1K4-F1
#
_entry.id   AF-A0A967I1K4-F1
#
_cell.length_a   1.000
_cell.length_b   1.000
_cell.length_c   1.000
_cell.angle_alpha   90.00
_cell.angle_beta   90.00
_cell.angle_gamma   90.00
#
_symmetry.space_group_name_H-M   'P 1'
#
loop_
_entity.id
_entity.type
_entity.pdbx_description
1 polymer ?
#
loop_
_entity_poly.entity_id
_entity_poly.type
_entity_poly.pdbx_seq_one_letter_code
_entity_poly.pdbx_strand_id
1 'polypeptide(L)'
;MRLKVYILTVLMVTTLLSGCLVIGKNKEFQPFESTELDQLVPGETTATEVTEIFGAPSNVVELANGNAYVYRRTVTKGTMCWLVLLTMGNVEKQHDQLVFFFDSEDILTHYGLSLDADKARYGLPD
;
A
#
# COMPACT_ATOMS: atom_id res chain seq x y z
N MET A 1 -39.61 -38.55 -9.11
CA MET A 1 -39.57 -37.67 -7.91
C MET A 1 -38.16 -37.44 -7.38
N ARG A 2 -37.35 -38.49 -7.17
CA ARG A 2 -35.98 -38.36 -6.62
C ARG A 2 -35.03 -37.48 -7.46
N LEU A 3 -35.08 -37.56 -8.78
CA LEU A 3 -34.25 -36.72 -9.67
C LEU A 3 -34.51 -35.21 -9.48
N LYS A 4 -35.78 -34.81 -9.31
CA LYS A 4 -36.14 -33.40 -9.07
C LYS A 4 -35.65 -32.91 -7.70
N VAL A 5 -35.67 -33.77 -6.69
CA VAL A 5 -35.14 -33.46 -5.36
C VAL A 5 -33.63 -33.22 -5.44
N TYR A 6 -32.87 -34.11 -6.09
CA TYR A 6 -31.42 -33.92 -6.28
C TYR A 6 -31.07 -32.61 -7.02
N ILE A 7 -31.80 -32.28 -8.08
CA ILE A 7 -31.58 -31.02 -8.81
C ILE A 7 -31.82 -29.80 -7.90
N LEU A 8 -32.88 -29.83 -7.10
CA LEU A 8 -33.19 -28.74 -6.16
C LEU A 8 -32.13 -28.61 -5.06
N THR A 9 -31.62 -29.73 -4.54
CA THR A 9 -30.58 -29.73 -3.51
C THR A 9 -29.26 -29.19 -4.06
N VAL A 10 -28.86 -29.60 -5.27
CA VAL A 10 -27.65 -29.08 -5.92
C VAL A 10 -27.79 -27.58 -6.17
N LEU A 11 -28.91 -27.13 -6.71
CA LEU A 11 -29.17 -25.69 -6.95
C LEU A 11 -29.05 -24.87 -5.67
N MET A 12 -29.67 -25.34 -4.57
CA MET A 12 -29.61 -24.68 -3.26
C MET A 12 -28.18 -24.61 -2.73
N VAL A 13 -27.41 -25.70 -2.80
CA VAL A 13 -26.01 -25.71 -2.34
C VAL A 13 -25.17 -24.74 -3.18
N THR A 14 -25.34 -24.72 -4.49
CA THR A 14 -24.53 -23.84 -5.36
C THR A 14 -24.74 -22.35 -5.11
N THR A 15 -25.96 -21.91 -4.81
CA THR A 15 -26.22 -20.49 -4.51
C THR A 15 -25.69 -20.06 -3.15
N LEU A 16 -25.66 -20.99 -2.18
CA LEU A 16 -25.08 -20.77 -0.85
C LEU A 16 -23.55 -20.63 -0.87
N LEU A 17 -22.88 -21.22 -1.87
CA LEU A 17 -21.41 -21.19 -1.97
C LEU A 17 -20.87 -20.00 -2.80
N SER A 18 -21.72 -19.29 -3.54
CA SER A 18 -21.31 -18.09 -4.29
C SER A 18 -21.22 -16.87 -3.38
N GLY A 19 -20.07 -16.19 -3.40
CA GLY A 19 -19.83 -15.00 -2.58
C GLY A 19 -18.86 -14.03 -3.25
N CYS A 20 -19.01 -12.74 -2.92
CA CYS A 20 -18.05 -11.71 -3.30
C CYS A 20 -17.31 -11.26 -2.03
N LEU A 21 -15.99 -11.37 -2.05
CA LEU A 21 -15.11 -10.99 -0.96
C LEU A 21 -14.28 -9.79 -1.38
N VAL A 22 -14.54 -8.65 -0.74
CA VAL A 22 -13.73 -7.44 -0.92
C VAL A 22 -12.65 -7.47 0.15
N ILE A 23 -11.39 -7.57 -0.26
CA ILE A 23 -10.25 -7.49 0.65
C ILE A 23 -10.02 -6.00 0.92
N GLY A 24 -10.29 -5.59 2.15
CA GLY A 24 -10.21 -4.20 2.60
C GLY A 24 -8.83 -3.58 2.40
N LYS A 25 -8.81 -2.24 2.42
CA LYS A 25 -7.61 -1.44 2.19
C LYS A 25 -6.63 -1.63 3.35
N ASN A 26 -5.54 -2.37 3.16
CA ASN A 26 -4.43 -2.35 4.11
C ASN A 26 -3.64 -1.06 3.86
N LYS A 27 -3.55 -0.22 4.89
CA LYS A 27 -2.76 1.02 4.91
C LYS A 27 -1.69 0.81 5.96
N GLU A 28 -0.54 0.34 5.52
CA GLU A 28 0.66 0.39 6.34
C GLU A 28 1.18 1.83 6.20
N PHE A 29 1.02 2.64 7.25
CA PHE A 29 1.40 4.06 7.40
C PHE A 29 0.41 5.17 6.96
N GLN A 30 0.53 6.31 7.67
CA GLN A 30 -0.14 7.58 7.40
C GLN A 30 0.22 8.10 5.99
N PRO A 31 -0.70 8.81 5.31
CA PRO A 31 -0.38 9.48 4.05
C PRO A 31 0.75 10.48 4.26
N PHE A 32 1.67 10.59 3.29
CA PHE A 32 2.61 11.71 3.24
C PHE A 32 1.83 12.94 2.80
N GLU A 33 1.51 13.83 3.74
CA GLU A 33 0.80 15.08 3.44
C GLU A 33 1.78 16.07 2.78
N SER A 34 1.37 16.67 1.66
CA SER A 34 2.22 17.63 0.92
C SER A 34 2.62 18.83 1.78
N THR A 35 1.77 19.24 2.72
CA THR A 35 1.98 20.36 3.63
C THR A 35 3.16 20.13 4.60
N GLU A 36 3.46 18.88 4.94
CA GLU A 36 4.60 18.53 5.81
C GLU A 36 5.92 18.51 5.01
N LEU A 37 5.85 18.17 3.72
CA LEU A 37 7.00 18.19 2.81
C LEU A 37 7.42 19.61 2.44
N ASP A 38 6.45 20.53 2.30
CA ASP A 38 6.71 21.94 2.00
C ASP A 38 7.48 22.69 3.11
N GLN A 39 7.53 22.12 4.32
CA GLN A 39 8.26 22.67 5.46
C GLN A 39 9.75 22.26 5.48
N LEU A 40 10.13 21.26 4.67
CA LEU A 40 11.50 20.74 4.65
C LEU A 40 12.34 21.56 3.67
N VAL A 41 13.37 22.23 4.19
CA VAL A 41 14.29 23.03 3.39
C VAL A 41 15.62 22.28 3.29
N PRO A 42 16.01 21.83 2.08
CA PRO A 42 17.32 21.23 1.89
C PRO A 42 18.42 22.22 2.28
N GLY A 43 19.38 21.77 3.08
CA GLY A 43 20.50 22.54 3.62
C GLY A 43 20.28 23.10 5.02
N GLU A 44 19.04 23.12 5.54
CA GLU A 44 18.74 23.59 6.90
C GLU A 44 18.14 22.48 7.77
N THR A 45 17.29 21.64 7.19
CA THR A 45 16.62 20.57 7.93
C THR A 45 17.58 19.44 8.31
N THR A 46 17.51 18.99 9.56
CA THR A 46 18.36 17.90 10.08
C THR A 46 17.64 16.56 10.09
N ALA A 47 18.39 15.46 10.15
CA ALA A 47 17.82 14.12 10.27
C ALA A 47 16.88 13.97 11.49
N THR A 48 17.21 14.61 12.61
CA THR A 48 16.38 14.60 13.83
C THR A 48 15.02 15.27 13.59
N GLU A 49 15.02 16.42 12.94
CA GLU A 49 13.80 17.19 12.62
C GLU A 49 12.87 16.40 11.68
N VAL A 50 13.43 15.72 10.67
CA VAL A 50 12.66 14.83 9.79
C VAL A 50 12.02 13.69 10.60
N THR A 51 12.76 13.07 11.52
CA THR A 51 12.21 11.99 12.35
C THR A 51 11.21 12.46 13.40
N GLU A 52 11.23 13.74 13.79
CA GLU A 52 10.24 14.33 14.69
C GLU A 52 8.91 14.57 13.97
N ILE A 53 8.96 14.96 12.69
CA ILE A 53 7.79 15.20 11.84
C ILE A 53 7.18 13.89 11.34
N PHE A 54 7.98 13.04 10.68
CA PHE A 54 7.50 11.83 10.00
C PHE A 54 7.57 10.56 10.87
N GLY A 55 8.19 10.64 12.04
CA GLY A 55 8.46 9.49 12.90
C GLY A 55 9.64 8.64 12.43
N ALA A 56 9.72 7.43 12.97
CA ALA A 56 10.81 6.51 12.68
C ALA A 56 10.81 6.07 11.21
N PRO A 57 11.97 6.08 10.53
CA PRO A 57 12.06 5.65 9.14
C PRO A 57 11.82 4.15 9.01
N SER A 58 11.27 3.73 7.86
CA SER A 58 11.03 2.32 7.58
C SER A 58 12.34 1.56 7.36
N ASN A 59 13.32 2.21 6.72
CA ASN A 59 14.69 1.70 6.58
C ASN A 59 15.67 2.87 6.59
N VAL A 60 16.86 2.62 7.15
CA VAL A 60 18.01 3.52 7.07
C VAL A 60 19.07 2.83 6.21
N VAL A 61 19.56 3.53 5.21
CA VAL A 61 20.64 3.07 4.32
C VAL A 61 21.84 3.95 4.58
N GLU A 62 22.97 3.35 4.95
CA GLU A 62 24.24 4.05 5.04
C GLU A 62 24.85 4.19 3.64
N LEU A 63 25.22 5.41 3.26
CA LEU A 63 25.92 5.74 2.03
C LEU A 63 27.37 6.11 2.35
N ALA A 64 28.24 6.06 1.32
CA ALA A 64 29.64 6.45 1.49
C ALA A 64 29.84 7.89 2.00
N ASN A 65 28.88 8.79 1.71
CA ASN A 65 28.95 10.22 2.04
C ASN A 65 27.77 10.67 2.94
N GLY A 66 27.19 9.77 3.74
CA GLY A 66 26.10 10.13 4.65
C GLY A 66 25.04 9.06 4.76
N ASN A 67 23.82 9.43 5.14
CA ASN A 67 22.73 8.49 5.42
C ASN A 67 21.52 8.77 4.54
N ALA A 68 20.74 7.74 4.19
CA ALA A 68 19.44 7.91 3.54
C ALA A 68 18.33 7.27 4.35
N TYR A 69 17.31 8.06 4.67
CA TYR A 69 16.13 7.59 5.38
C TYR A 69 15.02 7.30 4.37
N VAL A 70 14.54 6.07 4.39
CA VAL A 70 13.52 5.58 3.47
C VAL A 70 12.23 5.36 4.24
N TYR A 71 11.20 6.10 3.83
CA TYR A 71 9.83 5.92 4.28
C TYR A 71 9.05 5.22 3.18
N ARG A 72 8.46 4.07 3.52
CA ARG A 72 7.66 3.28 2.57
C ARG A 72 6.27 3.09 3.11
N ARG A 73 5.28 3.37 2.27
CA ARG A 73 3.88 3.09 2.52
C ARG A 73 3.33 2.23 1.39
N THR A 74 2.56 1.21 1.75
CA THR A 74 1.95 0.31 0.76
C THR A 74 0.45 0.34 0.92
N VAL A 75 -0.25 0.54 -0.19
CA VAL A 75 -1.70 0.43 -0.25
C VAL A 75 -2.04 -0.78 -1.10
N THR A 76 -2.67 -1.77 -0.46
CA THR A 76 -3.18 -2.96 -1.16
C THR A 76 -4.71 -2.91 -1.20
N LYS A 77 -5.26 -3.10 -2.39
CA LYS A 77 -6.71 -3.25 -2.61
C LYS A 77 -6.94 -4.55 -3.37
N GLY A 78 -7.87 -5.37 -2.89
CA GLY A 78 -8.18 -6.64 -3.52
C GLY A 78 -9.67 -6.86 -3.67
N THR A 79 -10.07 -7.49 -4.76
CA THR A 79 -11.44 -7.95 -4.98
C THR A 79 -11.40 -9.39 -5.43
N MET A 80 -12.24 -10.23 -4.81
CA MET A 80 -12.31 -11.64 -5.10
C MET A 80 -13.78 -12.04 -5.29
N CYS A 81 -14.09 -12.58 -6.46
CA CYS A 81 -15.38 -13.16 -6.79
C CYS A 81 -15.23 -14.69 -6.77
N TRP A 82 -15.96 -15.32 -5.85
CA TRP A 82 -15.99 -16.78 -5.73
C TRP A 82 -17.32 -17.30 -6.26
N LEU A 83 -17.28 -17.96 -7.42
CA LEU A 83 -18.39 -18.72 -7.97
C LEU A 83 -18.04 -20.21 -7.89
N VAL A 84 -19.07 -21.05 -7.77
CA VAL A 84 -18.92 -22.52 -7.59
C VAL A 84 -18.00 -23.16 -8.63
N LEU A 85 -17.94 -22.62 -9.85
CA LEU A 85 -17.13 -23.13 -10.95
C LEU A 85 -15.97 -22.20 -11.34
N LEU A 86 -15.96 -20.96 -10.85
CA LEU A 86 -15.03 -19.93 -11.30
C LEU A 86 -14.65 -19.00 -10.14
N THR A 87 -13.38 -19.01 -9.78
CA THR A 87 -12.84 -18.05 -8.83
C THR A 87 -12.01 -17.02 -9.59
N MET A 88 -12.40 -15.76 -9.48
CA MET A 88 -11.68 -14.63 -10.07
C MET A 88 -11.23 -13.72 -8.94
N GLY A 89 -9.99 -13.27 -9.00
CA GLY A 89 -9.45 -12.33 -8.03
C GLY A 89 -8.48 -11.38 -8.70
N ASN A 90 -8.53 -10.13 -8.27
CA ASN A 90 -7.55 -9.13 -8.63
C ASN A 90 -7.04 -8.48 -7.34
N VAL A 91 -5.72 -8.30 -7.27
CA VAL A 91 -5.07 -7.60 -6.17
C VAL A 91 -4.13 -6.59 -6.79
N GLU A 92 -4.40 -5.31 -6.52
CA GLU A 92 -3.53 -4.23 -6.92
C GLU A 92 -2.79 -3.71 -5.68
N LYS A 93 -1.46 -3.66 -5.81
CA LYS A 93 -0.55 -3.13 -4.79
C LYS A 93 0.15 -1.94 -5.38
N GLN A 94 0.05 -0.80 -4.70
CA GLN A 94 0.76 0.41 -5.07
C GLN A 94 1.57 0.90 -3.87
N HIS A 95 2.71 1.51 -4.15
CA HIS A 95 3.68 1.92 -3.15
C HIS A 95 3.90 3.44 -3.21
N ASP A 96 3.92 4.07 -2.04
CA ASP A 96 4.44 5.42 -1.84
C ASP A 96 5.84 5.25 -1.26
N GLN A 97 6.82 5.94 -1.84
CA GLN A 97 8.18 5.94 -1.33
C GLN A 97 8.69 7.36 -1.24
N LEU A 98 9.21 7.70 -0.07
CA LEU A 98 9.86 8.98 0.23
C LEU A 98 11.27 8.67 0.73
N VAL A 99 12.26 9.31 0.13
CA VAL A 99 13.68 9.09 0.46
C VAL A 99 14.31 10.43 0.76
N PHE A 100 14.88 10.58 1.95
CA PHE A 100 15.66 11.73 2.35
C PHE A 100 17.14 11.37 2.33
N PHE A 101 17.96 12.21 1.70
CA PHE A 101 19.41 12.04 1.63
C PHE A 101 20.09 13.05 2.53
N PHE A 102 20.86 12.56 3.48
CA PHE A 102 21.63 13.34 4.43
C PHE A 102 23.12 13.26 4.10
N ASP A 103 23.84 14.35 4.34
CA ASP A 103 25.30 14.38 4.32
C ASP A 103 25.88 13.76 5.61
N SER A 104 27.19 13.65 5.70
CA SER A 104 27.96 13.22 6.86
C SER A 104 27.74 14.05 8.14
N GLU A 105 27.22 15.26 8.01
CA GLU A 105 26.83 16.14 9.12
C GLU A 105 25.32 16.03 9.49
N ASP A 106 24.62 15.01 8.98
CA ASP A 106 23.18 14.76 9.18
C ASP A 106 22.25 15.90 8.69
N ILE A 107 22.72 16.67 7.71
CA ILE A 107 21.97 17.76 7.05
C ILE A 107 21.29 17.23 5.80
N LEU A 108 20.00 17.54 5.62
CA LEU A 108 19.22 17.15 4.46
C LEU A 108 19.77 17.82 3.20
N THR A 109 20.23 17.04 2.22
CA THR A 109 20.73 17.58 0.95
C THR A 109 19.66 17.56 -0.13
N HIS A 110 18.97 16.44 -0.27
CA HIS A 110 17.98 16.19 -1.32
C HIS A 110 16.91 15.25 -0.80
N TYR A 111 15.72 15.31 -1.39
CA TYR A 111 14.70 14.31 -1.17
C TYR A 111 14.08 13.86 -2.50
N GLY A 112 13.71 12.58 -2.56
CA GLY A 112 13.01 11.98 -3.68
C GLY A 112 11.63 11.51 -3.24
N LEU A 113 10.62 11.81 -4.05
CA LEU A 113 9.22 11.49 -3.76
C LEU A 113 8.62 10.68 -4.91
N SER A 114 7.98 9.56 -4.57
CA SER A 114 7.13 8.78 -5.46
C SER A 114 5.80 8.52 -4.76
N LEU A 115 4.74 9.25 -5.15
CA LEU A 115 3.39 9.10 -4.61
C LEU A 115 2.47 8.46 -5.64
N ASP A 116 2.33 7.14 -5.57
CA ASP A 116 1.45 6.37 -6.46
C ASP A 116 0.50 5.44 -5.71
N ALA A 117 0.62 5.29 -4.38
CA ALA A 117 -0.17 4.35 -3.59
C ALA A 117 -1.67 4.66 -3.59
N ASP A 118 -2.05 5.93 -3.60
CA ASP A 118 -3.47 6.31 -3.62
C ASP A 118 -4.14 6.02 -4.99
N LYS A 119 -3.35 5.72 -6.03
CA LYS A 119 -3.87 5.26 -7.32
C LYS A 119 -4.29 3.79 -7.32
N ALA A 120 -4.05 3.00 -6.27
CA ALA A 120 -4.50 1.61 -6.23
C ALA A 120 -6.02 1.53 -6.47
N ARG A 121 -6.47 0.66 -7.38
CA ARG A 121 -7.89 0.52 -7.73
C ARG A 121 -8.42 -0.84 -7.31
N TYR A 122 -9.74 -0.91 -7.17
CA TYR A 122 -10.42 -2.18 -7.23
C TYR A 122 -10.67 -2.48 -8.70
N GLY A 123 -10.10 -3.57 -9.19
CA GLY A 123 -10.27 -4.04 -10.56
C GLY A 123 -10.96 -5.40 -10.60
N LEU A 124 -11.67 -5.68 -11.70
CA LEU A 124 -11.93 -7.05 -12.11
C LEU A 124 -10.70 -7.55 -12.88
N PRO A 125 -10.41 -8.86 -12.89
CA PRO A 125 -9.34 -9.38 -13.73
C PRO A 125 -9.67 -9.14 -15.21
N ASP A 126 -8.72 -8.56 -15.94
CA ASP A 126 -8.77 -8.30 -17.39
C ASP A 126 -8.72 -9.60 -18.22
#